data_AF-A0A2P4XZN4-F1
#
_entry.id   AF-A0A2P4XZN4-F1
#
_cell.length_a   1.000
_cell.length_b   1.000
_cell.length_c   1.000
_cell.angle_alpha   90.00
_cell.angle_beta   90.00
_cell.angle_gamma   90.00
#
_symmetry.space_group_name_H-M   'P 1'
#
loop_
_entity.id
_entity.type
_entity.pdbx_description
1 polymer ?
#
loop_
_entity_poly.entity_id
_entity_poly.type
_entity_poly.pdbx_seq_one_letter_code
_entity_poly.pdbx_strand_id
1 'polypeptide(L)'
;MSALFPAPVRSYTTFSDAAPSSAPASTSVQRAPTASIPRYPLRVKQQFVPRRNEDFGDGGAFPELHVAQFPLGMGKKGGNGSLSKNSSGTLALQVRGEDGKVSYDAIVTQQHRDKTKVYTKFSDIVEKDGDAAALARPSRDEELETANRTREALQTLVQGKVASSLPTNVGRQKSVKETSKYIRYTPNDQGTSGAPKQRIIRMVEVAKDPMEPPKFQ
;
A
#
# COMPACT_ATOMS: atom_id res chain seq x y z
N MET A 1 -21.86 -22.76 -51.59
CA MET A 1 -20.40 -22.98 -51.51
C MET A 1 -19.95 -22.60 -50.12
N SER A 2 -19.74 -23.58 -49.25
CA SER A 2 -19.36 -23.35 -47.85
C SER A 2 -18.53 -24.54 -47.37
N ALA A 3 -17.25 -24.53 -47.74
CA ALA A 3 -16.27 -25.48 -47.24
C ALA A 3 -14.87 -24.87 -47.42
N LEU A 4 -14.46 -23.99 -46.51
CA LEU A 4 -13.13 -23.39 -46.54
C LEU A 4 -12.54 -23.09 -45.15
N PHE A 5 -12.99 -23.77 -44.09
CA PHE A 5 -12.29 -23.73 -42.80
C PHE A 5 -12.18 -25.12 -42.17
N PRO A 6 -10.98 -25.52 -41.70
CA PRO A 6 -10.79 -26.77 -40.97
C PRO A 6 -11.47 -26.71 -39.60
N ALA A 7 -11.99 -27.84 -39.14
CA ALA A 7 -12.68 -27.94 -37.86
C ALA A 7 -11.74 -27.63 -36.67
N PRO A 8 -12.21 -26.91 -35.63
CA PRO A 8 -11.39 -26.52 -34.50
C PRO A 8 -10.93 -27.73 -33.68
N VAL A 9 -9.64 -27.76 -33.34
CA VAL A 9 -8.95 -28.90 -32.69
C VAL A 9 -9.11 -28.91 -31.16
N ARG A 10 -9.64 -27.84 -30.55
CA ARG A 10 -9.73 -27.70 -29.08
C ARG A 10 -11.15 -27.35 -28.67
N SER A 11 -11.77 -28.21 -27.87
CA SER A 11 -13.00 -27.91 -27.13
C SER A 11 -12.64 -27.12 -25.87
N TYR A 12 -13.21 -25.93 -25.70
CA TYR A 12 -13.14 -25.18 -24.45
C TYR A 12 -14.45 -25.38 -23.69
N THR A 13 -14.35 -25.64 -22.39
CA THR A 13 -15.51 -25.70 -21.51
C THR A 13 -15.96 -24.28 -21.22
N THR A 14 -17.09 -23.86 -21.80
CA THR A 14 -17.77 -22.65 -21.34
C THR A 14 -18.52 -22.99 -20.05
N PHE A 15 -18.12 -22.39 -18.93
CA PHE A 15 -19.00 -22.31 -17.78
C PHE A 15 -20.14 -21.36 -18.17
N SER A 16 -21.32 -21.90 -18.46
CA SER A 16 -22.53 -21.08 -18.43
C SER A 16 -22.73 -20.67 -16.99
N ASP A 17 -22.71 -19.36 -16.70
CA ASP A 17 -23.22 -18.87 -15.44
C ASP A 17 -24.72 -19.16 -15.45
N ALA A 18 -25.11 -20.26 -14.81
CA ALA A 18 -26.51 -20.60 -14.68
C ALA A 18 -27.13 -19.46 -13.88
N ALA A 19 -27.96 -18.65 -14.54
CA ALA A 19 -28.80 -17.67 -13.86
C ALA A 19 -29.44 -18.38 -12.66
N PRO A 20 -29.33 -17.83 -11.43
CA PRO A 20 -29.86 -18.49 -10.25
C PRO A 20 -31.33 -18.76 -10.52
N SER A 21 -31.70 -20.05 -10.53
CA SER A 21 -33.10 -20.47 -10.65
C SER A 21 -33.86 -19.77 -9.52
N SER A 22 -34.61 -18.73 -9.86
CA SER A 22 -35.55 -18.08 -8.96
C SER A 22 -36.79 -18.96 -8.84
N ALA A 23 -36.62 -20.15 -8.28
CA ALA A 23 -37.73 -20.85 -7.67
C ALA A 23 -37.98 -20.15 -6.33
N PRO A 24 -39.21 -19.69 -6.02
CA PRO A 24 -39.55 -19.24 -4.69
C PRO A 24 -39.60 -20.48 -3.79
N ALA A 25 -38.43 -20.91 -3.33
CA ALA A 25 -38.36 -21.76 -2.16
C ALA A 25 -38.96 -20.93 -1.03
N SER A 26 -40.10 -21.36 -0.51
CA SER A 26 -40.58 -20.95 0.81
C SER A 26 -39.58 -21.47 1.83
N THR A 27 -38.41 -20.84 1.91
CA THR A 27 -37.51 -20.94 3.05
C THR A 27 -38.24 -20.27 4.19
N SER A 28 -38.95 -21.08 4.96
CA SER A 28 -39.15 -20.76 6.36
C SER A 28 -37.78 -20.40 6.90
N VAL A 29 -37.63 -19.16 7.35
CA VAL A 29 -36.43 -18.68 8.02
C VAL A 29 -36.36 -19.47 9.32
N GLN A 30 -35.84 -20.69 9.26
CA GLN A 30 -35.44 -21.43 10.43
C GLN A 30 -34.22 -20.71 10.96
N ARG A 31 -34.50 -19.69 11.76
CA ARG A 31 -33.56 -19.02 12.63
C ARG A 31 -32.73 -20.12 13.30
N ALA A 32 -31.45 -20.24 12.92
CA ALA A 32 -30.51 -21.07 13.65
C ALA A 32 -30.71 -20.81 15.15
N PRO A 33 -30.65 -21.83 16.03
CA PRO A 33 -30.94 -21.65 17.43
C PRO A 33 -30.10 -20.49 17.92
N THR A 34 -30.73 -19.35 18.21
CA THR A 34 -29.99 -18.18 18.67
C THR A 34 -29.37 -18.62 19.97
N ALA A 35 -28.04 -18.79 19.98
CA ALA A 35 -27.31 -18.78 21.22
C ALA A 35 -27.81 -17.54 21.97
N SER A 36 -28.52 -17.77 23.07
CA SER A 36 -29.14 -16.72 23.85
C SER A 36 -28.00 -16.00 24.55
N ILE A 37 -27.43 -14.99 23.91
CA ILE A 37 -26.38 -14.17 24.51
C ILE A 37 -27.06 -13.37 25.63
N PRO A 38 -26.70 -13.61 26.90
CA PRO A 38 -27.30 -12.85 27.98
C PRO A 38 -26.99 -11.37 27.80
N ARG A 39 -27.93 -10.49 28.13
CA ARG A 39 -27.69 -9.04 28.10
C ARG A 39 -26.62 -8.68 29.14
N TYR A 40 -25.84 -7.64 28.89
CA TYR A 40 -25.04 -7.03 29.95
C TYR A 40 -25.98 -6.57 31.08
N PRO A 41 -25.72 -6.84 32.37
CA PRO A 41 -24.55 -7.48 33.01
C PRO A 41 -24.75 -8.96 33.39
N LEU A 42 -25.80 -9.63 32.90
CA LEU A 42 -26.15 -11.00 33.28
C LEU A 42 -25.10 -12.04 32.87
N ARG A 43 -24.23 -11.71 31.90
CA ARG A 43 -23.15 -12.59 31.42
C ARG A 43 -22.18 -13.01 32.52
N VAL A 44 -21.83 -12.08 33.42
CA VAL A 44 -20.93 -12.36 34.55
C VAL A 44 -21.65 -13.19 35.61
N LYS A 45 -22.92 -12.86 35.89
CA LYS A 45 -23.74 -13.57 36.89
C LYS A 45 -24.03 -15.01 36.48
N GLN A 46 -24.21 -15.25 35.18
CA GLN A 46 -24.52 -16.56 34.61
C GLN A 46 -23.27 -17.33 34.16
N GLN A 47 -22.06 -16.82 34.42
CA GLN A 47 -20.78 -17.41 33.99
C GLN A 47 -20.78 -17.81 32.50
N PHE A 48 -21.31 -16.93 31.64
CA PHE A 48 -21.33 -17.15 30.20
C PHE A 48 -19.92 -17.08 29.64
N VAL A 49 -19.47 -18.10 28.92
CA VAL A 49 -18.14 -18.16 28.29
C VAL A 49 -18.29 -18.46 26.80
N PRO A 50 -18.08 -17.48 25.91
CA PRO A 50 -18.17 -17.70 24.48
C PRO A 50 -16.98 -18.52 23.99
N ARG A 51 -17.23 -19.62 23.30
CA ARG A 51 -16.20 -20.51 22.72
C ARG A 51 -16.29 -20.62 21.21
N ARG A 52 -17.51 -20.51 20.66
CA ARG A 52 -17.79 -20.56 19.22
C ARG A 52 -18.04 -19.15 18.68
N ASN A 53 -17.88 -18.99 17.37
CA ASN A 53 -18.17 -17.71 16.71
C ASN A 53 -19.64 -17.30 16.87
N GLU A 54 -20.54 -18.28 16.93
CA GLU A 54 -21.99 -18.09 17.13
C GLU A 54 -22.32 -17.47 18.50
N ASP A 55 -21.49 -17.69 19.52
CA ASP A 55 -21.69 -17.17 20.88
C ASP A 55 -21.50 -15.64 20.95
N PHE A 56 -21.00 -15.02 19.87
CA PHE A 56 -20.86 -13.57 19.72
C PHE A 56 -22.00 -12.93 18.90
N GLY A 57 -22.88 -13.72 18.27
CA GLY A 57 -23.99 -13.21 17.47
C GLY A 57 -23.51 -12.43 16.26
N ASP A 58 -23.73 -11.10 16.26
CA ASP A 58 -23.27 -10.17 15.22
C ASP A 58 -21.79 -9.75 15.40
N GLY A 59 -21.09 -10.41 16.33
CA GLY A 59 -19.70 -10.12 16.67
C GLY A 59 -19.55 -9.23 17.90
N GLY A 60 -18.33 -8.77 18.12
CA GLY A 60 -17.95 -8.03 19.33
C GLY A 60 -17.51 -8.95 20.47
N ALA A 61 -16.41 -8.60 21.12
CA ALA A 61 -15.92 -9.29 22.31
C ALA A 61 -16.49 -8.62 23.58
N PHE A 62 -16.71 -9.41 24.62
CA PHE A 62 -17.24 -8.95 25.90
C PHE A 62 -16.08 -8.60 26.85
N PRO A 63 -15.77 -7.31 27.09
CA PRO A 63 -14.66 -6.92 27.96
C PRO A 63 -14.87 -7.33 29.42
N GLU A 64 -16.13 -7.54 29.85
CA GLU A 64 -16.44 -8.01 31.21
C GLU A 64 -16.04 -9.48 31.47
N LEU A 65 -15.75 -10.25 30.42
CA LEU A 65 -15.33 -11.65 30.57
C LEU A 65 -13.80 -11.72 30.44
N HIS A 66 -13.12 -12.09 31.53
CA HIS A 66 -11.66 -12.25 31.58
C HIS A 66 -11.18 -13.54 30.91
N VAL A 67 -11.60 -13.74 29.65
CA VAL A 67 -11.21 -14.86 28.79
C VAL A 67 -10.84 -14.28 27.44
N ALA A 68 -9.80 -14.83 26.80
CA ALA A 68 -9.42 -14.43 25.45
C ALA A 68 -10.52 -14.79 24.46
N GLN A 69 -11.10 -13.78 23.83
CA GLN A 69 -12.23 -13.89 22.91
C GLN A 69 -11.77 -13.46 21.52
N PHE A 70 -12.16 -14.24 20.50
CA PHE A 70 -11.75 -13.99 19.13
C PHE A 70 -12.97 -14.04 18.18
N PRO A 71 -13.89 -13.05 18.24
CA PRO A 71 -14.97 -12.93 17.26
C PRO A 71 -14.38 -12.92 15.84
N LEU A 72 -15.00 -13.65 14.91
CA LEU A 72 -14.52 -13.84 13.53
C LEU A 72 -13.05 -14.32 13.42
N GLY A 73 -12.49 -14.91 14.49
CA GLY A 73 -11.08 -15.33 14.53
C GLY A 73 -10.07 -14.18 14.53
N MET A 74 -10.50 -12.93 14.70
CA MET A 74 -9.62 -11.76 14.79
C MET A 74 -8.69 -11.87 15.99
N GLY A 75 -7.43 -11.47 15.86
CA GLY A 75 -6.45 -11.50 16.96
C GLY A 75 -5.91 -12.89 17.35
N LYS A 76 -6.45 -13.98 16.79
CA LYS A 76 -5.97 -15.35 17.06
C LYS A 76 -4.68 -15.64 16.31
N LYS A 77 -3.56 -15.82 17.04
CA LYS A 77 -2.25 -16.18 16.49
C LYS A 77 -2.33 -17.44 15.59
N GLY A 78 -2.23 -17.27 14.27
CA GLY A 78 -2.21 -18.36 13.28
C GLY A 78 -3.59 -18.91 12.87
N GLY A 79 -4.68 -18.18 13.08
CA GLY A 79 -5.98 -18.45 12.45
C GLY A 79 -6.10 -17.80 11.06
N ASN A 80 -7.15 -18.16 10.31
CA ASN A 80 -7.44 -17.66 8.95
C ASN A 80 -7.53 -16.13 8.80
N GLY A 81 -7.57 -15.37 9.90
CA GLY A 81 -7.60 -13.90 9.92
C GLY A 81 -6.40 -13.23 10.61
N SER A 82 -5.36 -13.97 11.01
CA SER A 82 -4.16 -13.41 11.63
C SER A 82 -2.92 -13.79 10.84
N LEU A 83 -2.17 -12.75 10.43
CA LEU A 83 -0.82 -12.78 9.85
C LEU A 83 0.25 -13.51 10.70
N SER A 84 -0.13 -14.24 11.74
CA SER A 84 0.80 -14.79 12.73
C SER A 84 0.88 -16.33 12.72
N LYS A 85 1.11 -16.91 11.54
CA LYS A 85 1.92 -18.12 11.42
C LYS A 85 2.62 -18.06 10.07
N ASN A 86 3.93 -17.80 10.09
CA ASN A 86 4.87 -17.97 8.99
C ASN A 86 4.46 -17.42 7.61
N SER A 87 5.00 -16.23 7.27
CA SER A 87 5.54 -15.96 5.93
C SER A 87 4.68 -16.43 4.74
N SER A 88 3.37 -16.25 4.77
CA SER A 88 2.58 -16.47 3.56
C SER A 88 2.79 -15.24 2.68
N GLY A 89 3.33 -15.43 1.47
CA GLY A 89 3.50 -14.39 0.44
C GLY A 89 2.18 -13.86 -0.12
N THR A 90 1.15 -13.75 0.73
CA THR A 90 -0.21 -13.37 0.40
C THR A 90 -0.44 -11.94 0.87
N LEU A 91 -0.83 -11.07 -0.06
CA LEU A 91 -1.21 -9.70 0.26
C LEU A 91 -2.51 -9.69 1.07
N ALA A 92 -2.61 -8.80 2.07
CA ALA A 92 -3.83 -8.62 2.83
C ALA A 92 -4.97 -8.15 1.91
N LEU A 93 -6.16 -8.75 2.06
CA LEU A 93 -7.33 -8.36 1.30
C LEU A 93 -7.78 -6.96 1.72
N GLN A 94 -7.70 -6.00 0.81
CA GLN A 94 -8.11 -4.63 1.06
C GLN A 94 -9.56 -4.43 0.60
N VAL A 95 -10.33 -3.65 1.35
CA VAL A 95 -11.67 -3.19 0.97
C VAL A 95 -11.58 -1.68 0.85
N ARG A 96 -11.76 -1.13 -0.34
CA ARG A 96 -11.56 0.30 -0.64
C ARG A 96 -12.90 0.94 -1.00
N GLY A 97 -13.24 1.99 -0.26
CA GLY A 97 -14.46 2.76 -0.46
C GLY A 97 -15.58 2.38 0.51
N GLU A 98 -16.62 3.21 0.51
CA GLU A 98 -17.79 3.09 1.39
C GLU A 98 -18.72 1.94 0.98
N ASP A 99 -18.64 1.50 -0.28
CA ASP A 99 -19.46 0.43 -0.86
C ASP A 99 -19.15 -0.98 -0.31
N GLY A 100 -18.11 -1.14 0.53
CA GLY A 100 -17.72 -2.44 1.08
C GLY A 100 -17.17 -3.44 0.04
N LYS A 101 -16.81 -2.99 -1.16
CA LYS A 101 -16.30 -3.86 -2.23
C LYS A 101 -14.83 -4.22 -2.02
N VAL A 102 -14.53 -5.51 -2.16
CA VAL A 102 -13.18 -6.05 -2.12
C VAL A 102 -12.33 -5.47 -3.27
N SER A 103 -11.16 -4.98 -2.93
CA SER A 103 -10.22 -4.35 -3.86
C SER A 103 -9.16 -5.33 -4.32
N TYR A 104 -9.30 -5.78 -5.57
CA TYR A 104 -8.31 -6.60 -6.26
C TYR A 104 -7.19 -5.77 -6.91
N ASP A 105 -7.33 -4.45 -6.93
CA ASP A 105 -6.35 -3.47 -7.45
C ASP A 105 -4.96 -3.60 -6.78
N ALA A 106 -4.94 -4.05 -5.52
CA ALA A 106 -3.71 -4.22 -4.76
C ALA A 106 -2.74 -5.24 -5.39
N ILE A 107 -3.26 -6.19 -6.18
CA ILE A 107 -2.43 -7.16 -6.92
C ILE A 107 -1.65 -6.45 -8.04
N VAL A 108 -2.29 -5.51 -8.74
CA VAL A 108 -1.66 -4.78 -9.84
C VAL A 108 -0.73 -3.70 -9.29
N THR A 109 -1.15 -3.00 -8.24
CA THR A 109 -0.41 -1.86 -7.68
C THR A 109 0.77 -2.24 -6.79
N GLN A 110 1.01 -3.52 -6.52
CA GLN A 110 2.07 -3.99 -5.60
C GLN A 110 3.48 -3.46 -5.92
N GLN A 111 3.85 -3.36 -7.20
CA GLN A 111 5.17 -2.86 -7.62
C GLN A 111 5.20 -1.33 -7.82
N HIS A 112 4.03 -0.72 -7.92
CA HIS A 112 3.87 0.69 -8.23
C HIS A 112 4.07 1.53 -6.97
N ARG A 113 4.48 2.80 -7.15
CA ARG A 113 4.56 3.74 -6.02
C ARG A 113 3.14 4.18 -5.65
N ASP A 114 2.89 4.50 -4.39
CA ASP A 114 1.56 4.90 -3.92
C ASP A 114 0.91 6.06 -4.72
N LYS A 115 1.72 6.91 -5.36
CA LYS A 115 1.26 8.08 -6.13
C LYS A 115 1.11 7.82 -7.64
N THR A 116 1.50 6.65 -8.15
CA THR A 116 1.31 6.34 -9.56
C THR A 116 -0.14 5.90 -9.78
N LYS A 117 -0.83 6.59 -10.70
CA LYS A 117 -2.22 6.28 -11.03
C LYS A 117 -2.26 5.06 -11.94
N VAL A 118 -2.96 4.02 -11.51
CA VAL A 118 -3.23 2.80 -12.29
C VAL A 118 -4.75 2.64 -12.36
N TYR A 119 -5.27 2.40 -13.56
CA TYR A 119 -6.69 2.20 -13.81
C TYR A 119 -6.97 0.70 -13.95
N THR A 120 -7.75 0.15 -13.03
CA THR A 120 -8.02 -1.30 -12.94
C THR A 120 -9.50 -1.63 -12.89
N LYS A 121 -10.37 -0.65 -12.64
CA LYS A 121 -11.79 -0.87 -12.45
C LYS A 121 -12.54 -0.69 -13.77
N PHE A 122 -13.67 -1.37 -13.90
CA PHE A 122 -14.59 -1.15 -15.01
C PHE A 122 -15.06 0.32 -15.08
N SER A 123 -15.25 0.97 -13.93
CA SER A 123 -15.58 2.41 -13.83
C SER A 123 -14.56 3.34 -14.49
N ASP A 124 -13.36 2.86 -14.79
CA ASP A 124 -12.30 3.63 -15.46
C ASP A 124 -12.39 3.50 -16.99
N ILE A 125 -13.08 2.46 -17.49
CA ILE A 125 -13.36 2.25 -18.92
C ILE A 125 -14.62 3.01 -19.33
N VAL A 126 -15.58 3.15 -18.41
CA VAL A 126 -16.83 3.86 -18.68
C VAL A 126 -16.56 5.35 -18.89
N GLU A 127 -17.10 5.87 -20.00
CA GLU A 127 -17.04 7.29 -20.33
C GLU A 127 -17.70 8.13 -19.24
N LYS A 128 -17.08 9.26 -18.90
CA LYS A 128 -17.60 10.20 -17.92
C LYS A 128 -17.87 11.53 -18.61
N ASP A 129 -19.07 12.04 -18.43
CA ASP A 129 -19.42 13.39 -18.84
C ASP A 129 -18.59 14.38 -18.01
N GLY A 130 -17.74 15.15 -18.68
CA GLY A 130 -16.90 16.15 -18.03
C GLY A 130 -17.66 17.45 -17.83
N ASP A 131 -17.63 17.99 -16.61
CA ASP A 131 -17.98 19.38 -16.37
C ASP A 131 -16.91 20.28 -17.02
N ALA A 132 -17.34 21.33 -17.73
CA ALA A 132 -16.45 22.25 -18.43
C ALA A 132 -15.46 22.93 -17.47
N ALA A 133 -15.84 23.13 -16.20
CA ALA A 133 -14.95 23.67 -15.17
C ALA A 133 -13.81 22.70 -14.79
N ALA A 134 -14.04 21.38 -14.83
CA ALA A 134 -13.03 20.37 -14.49
C ALA A 134 -12.03 20.14 -15.64
N LEU A 135 -12.42 20.45 -16.88
CA LEU A 135 -11.59 20.36 -18.08
C LEU A 135 -10.81 21.65 -18.36
N ALA A 136 -11.02 22.70 -17.56
CA ALA A 136 -10.30 23.95 -17.70
C ALA A 136 -8.80 23.74 -17.47
N ARG A 137 -7.98 24.51 -18.20
CA ARG A 137 -6.53 24.51 -17.98
C ARG A 137 -6.23 25.10 -16.60
N PRO A 138 -5.13 24.67 -15.95
CA PRO A 138 -4.64 25.31 -14.72
C PRO A 138 -4.47 26.82 -14.88
N SER A 139 -4.44 27.53 -13.75
CA SER A 139 -4.23 28.98 -13.75
C SER A 139 -2.86 29.36 -14.30
N ARG A 140 -2.74 30.58 -14.85
CA ARG A 140 -1.47 31.05 -15.45
C ARG A 140 -0.32 31.08 -14.45
N ASP A 141 -0.62 31.33 -13.18
CA ASP A 141 0.37 31.36 -12.10
C ASP A 141 0.88 29.95 -11.77
N GLU A 142 0.01 28.94 -11.74
CA GLU A 142 0.40 27.52 -11.55
C GLU A 142 1.25 26.99 -12.71
N GLU A 143 0.94 27.42 -13.95
CA GLU A 143 1.74 27.10 -15.13
C GLU A 143 3.17 27.66 -14.98
N LEU A 144 3.31 28.93 -14.56
CA LEU A 144 4.60 29.58 -14.37
C LEU A 144 5.39 28.95 -13.21
N GLU A 145 4.72 28.62 -12.10
CA GLU A 145 5.35 27.92 -10.98
C GLU A 145 5.89 26.54 -11.41
N THR A 146 5.08 25.78 -12.14
CA THR A 146 5.47 24.47 -12.66
C THR A 146 6.61 24.58 -13.68
N ALA A 147 6.57 25.58 -14.55
CA ALA A 147 7.61 25.85 -15.52
C ALA A 147 8.94 26.22 -14.84
N ASN A 148 8.92 27.07 -13.80
CA ASN A 148 10.12 27.44 -13.07
C ASN A 148 10.70 26.25 -12.30
N ARG A 149 9.86 25.50 -11.58
CA ARG A 149 10.28 24.27 -10.86
C ARG A 149 10.92 23.25 -11.79
N THR A 150 10.32 23.01 -12.96
CA THR A 150 10.85 22.05 -13.93
C THR A 150 12.13 22.56 -14.60
N ARG A 151 12.19 23.86 -14.93
CA ARG A 151 13.41 24.50 -15.46
C ARG A 151 14.58 24.38 -14.49
N GLU A 152 14.39 24.69 -13.22
CA GLU A 152 15.43 24.59 -12.19
C GLU A 152 15.91 23.13 -12.03
N ALA A 153 14.98 22.17 -11.95
CA ALA A 153 15.32 20.75 -11.85
C ALA A 153 16.14 20.28 -13.06
N LEU A 154 15.73 20.63 -14.28
CA LEU A 154 16.47 20.27 -15.50
C LEU A 154 17.84 20.97 -15.55
N GLN A 155 17.93 22.23 -15.13
CA GLN A 155 19.19 22.95 -15.06
C GLN A 155 20.20 22.27 -14.14
N THR A 156 19.77 21.77 -12.97
CA THR A 156 20.66 21.03 -12.07
C THR A 156 21.20 19.74 -12.69
N LEU A 157 20.36 18.99 -13.42
CA LEU A 157 20.77 17.77 -14.12
C LEU A 157 21.73 18.06 -15.27
N VAL A 158 21.45 19.09 -16.07
CA VAL A 158 22.31 19.52 -17.18
C VAL A 158 23.65 20.03 -16.64
N GLN A 159 23.65 20.83 -15.58
CA GLN A 159 24.88 21.31 -14.94
C GLN A 159 25.75 20.15 -14.45
N GLY A 160 25.14 19.08 -13.91
CA GLY A 160 25.84 17.86 -13.54
C GLY A 160 26.53 17.17 -14.74
N LYS A 161 25.82 17.02 -15.86
CA LYS A 161 26.36 16.44 -17.10
C LYS A 161 27.44 17.29 -17.76
N VAL A 162 27.28 18.61 -17.74
CA VAL A 162 28.28 19.56 -18.25
C VAL A 162 29.54 19.49 -17.37
N ALA A 163 29.39 19.47 -16.04
CA ALA A 163 30.52 19.37 -15.12
C ALA A 163 31.33 18.07 -15.29
N SER A 164 30.69 16.93 -15.60
CA SER A 164 31.42 15.69 -15.87
C SER A 164 32.11 15.68 -17.24
N SER A 165 31.61 16.45 -18.21
CA SER A 165 32.17 16.55 -19.56
C SER A 165 33.38 17.50 -19.64
N LEU A 166 33.53 18.39 -18.65
CA LEU A 166 34.63 19.35 -18.52
C LEU A 166 35.53 18.94 -17.33
N PRO A 167 36.46 17.97 -17.50
CA PRO A 167 37.23 17.39 -16.41
C PRO A 167 38.27 18.35 -15.79
N THR A 168 38.72 19.35 -16.55
CA THR A 168 39.74 20.31 -16.11
C THR A 168 39.10 21.49 -15.40
N ASN A 169 38.68 21.31 -14.15
CA ASN A 169 38.23 22.45 -13.31
C ASN A 169 39.12 22.62 -12.08
N VAL A 170 40.34 23.11 -12.34
CA VAL A 170 41.43 23.30 -11.35
C VAL A 170 41.05 24.30 -10.25
N GLY A 171 40.02 25.14 -10.46
CA GLY A 171 39.63 26.21 -9.52
C GLY A 171 38.64 25.81 -8.41
N ARG A 172 38.15 24.57 -8.36
CA ARG A 172 37.08 24.17 -7.41
C ARG A 172 37.58 23.48 -6.14
N GLN A 173 38.85 23.68 -5.77
CA GLN A 173 39.36 23.27 -4.45
C GLN A 173 38.81 24.22 -3.40
N LYS A 174 37.58 23.96 -2.94
CA LYS A 174 36.96 24.73 -1.86
C LYS A 174 37.69 24.43 -0.56
N SER A 175 37.87 25.45 0.28
CA SER A 175 38.55 25.28 1.56
C SER A 175 37.77 24.33 2.48
N VAL A 176 38.47 23.64 3.39
CA VAL A 176 37.89 22.71 4.38
C VAL A 176 36.78 23.36 5.24
N LYS A 177 36.83 24.70 5.40
CA LYS A 177 35.79 25.44 6.12
C LYS A 177 34.51 25.58 5.30
N GLU A 178 34.59 25.78 3.99
CA GLU A 178 33.44 25.95 3.09
C GLU A 178 32.71 24.64 2.78
N THR A 179 33.41 23.51 2.77
CA THR A 179 32.82 22.20 2.45
C THR A 179 32.29 21.46 3.68
N SER A 180 32.65 21.90 4.89
CA SER A 180 32.25 21.19 6.10
C SER A 180 30.78 21.38 6.48
N LYS A 181 30.07 20.29 6.73
CA LYS A 181 28.66 20.28 7.15
C LYS A 181 28.50 19.54 8.47
N TYR A 182 27.75 20.10 9.42
CA TYR A 182 27.40 19.43 10.67
C TYR A 182 26.03 18.78 10.54
N ILE A 183 25.95 17.47 10.80
CA ILE A 183 24.72 16.68 10.75
C ILE A 183 24.42 16.14 12.14
N ARG A 184 23.19 16.33 12.62
CA ARG A 184 22.70 15.74 13.86
C ARG A 184 22.04 14.40 13.55
N TYR A 185 22.64 13.31 14.02
CA TYR A 185 22.20 11.95 13.80
C TYR A 185 21.65 11.33 15.08
N THR A 186 20.48 10.68 14.97
CA THR A 186 19.86 9.90 16.04
C THR A 186 19.92 8.42 15.64
N PRO A 187 20.70 7.58 16.33
CA PRO A 187 20.75 6.15 16.04
C PRO A 187 19.40 5.45 16.31
N ASN A 188 19.03 4.49 15.46
CA ASN A 188 17.84 3.66 15.65
C ASN A 188 18.04 2.54 16.68
N ASP A 189 19.30 2.10 16.88
CA ASP A 189 19.66 1.13 17.92
C ASP A 189 20.01 1.86 19.22
N GLN A 190 19.03 1.98 20.12
CA GLN A 190 19.18 2.61 21.44
C GLN A 190 19.46 1.58 22.56
N GLY A 191 19.74 0.32 22.20
CA GLY A 191 19.84 -0.80 23.14
C GLY A 191 21.21 -1.05 23.78
N THR A 192 22.27 -0.39 23.32
CA THR A 192 23.63 -0.60 23.86
C THR A 192 24.04 0.53 24.80
N SER A 193 24.23 0.17 26.08
CA SER A 193 24.62 1.03 27.20
C SER A 193 25.76 2.01 26.85
N GLY A 194 25.53 3.31 27.11
CA GLY A 194 26.58 4.33 27.20
C GLY A 194 26.69 5.32 26.03
N ALA A 195 25.97 5.11 24.92
CA ALA A 195 25.99 6.06 23.81
C ALA A 195 25.00 7.23 24.03
N PRO A 196 25.37 8.49 23.70
CA PRO A 196 24.45 9.61 23.76
C PRO A 196 23.31 9.42 22.75
N LYS A 197 22.11 9.85 23.14
CA LYS A 197 20.87 9.77 22.34
C LYS A 197 21.02 10.38 20.95
N GLN A 198 21.92 11.34 20.78
CA GLN A 198 22.20 12.01 19.50
C GLN A 198 23.70 12.23 19.34
N ARG A 199 24.16 12.24 18.09
CA ARG A 199 25.56 12.49 17.71
C ARG A 199 25.60 13.64 16.71
N ILE A 200 26.55 14.56 16.85
CA ILE A 200 26.80 15.62 15.87
C ILE A 200 28.04 15.21 15.06
N ILE A 201 27.88 15.03 13.75
CA ILE A 201 28.93 14.56 12.84
C ILE A 201 29.32 15.72 11.93
N ARG A 202 30.62 16.02 11.88
CA ARG A 202 31.18 16.96 10.91
C ARG A 202 31.62 16.20 9.65
N MET A 203 30.86 16.34 8.57
CA MET A 203 31.22 15.82 7.25
C MET A 203 32.13 16.83 6.54
N VAL A 204 33.26 16.36 6.01
CA VAL A 204 34.22 17.16 5.24
C VAL A 204 34.49 16.45 3.92
N GLU A 205 34.45 17.18 2.80
CA GLU A 205 34.81 16.63 1.49
C GLU A 205 36.33 16.43 1.42
N VAL A 206 36.77 15.23 1.05
CA VAL A 206 38.20 14.91 0.91
C VAL A 206 38.73 15.60 -0.34
N ALA A 207 39.87 16.28 -0.22
CA ALA A 207 40.52 16.93 -1.35
C ALA A 207 40.91 15.89 -2.41
N LYS A 208 40.39 16.05 -3.63
CA LYS A 208 40.67 15.17 -4.77
C LYS A 208 41.82 15.74 -5.59
N ASP A 209 42.79 14.90 -5.92
CA ASP A 209 43.93 15.29 -6.77
C ASP A 209 43.45 15.54 -8.21
N PRO A 210 43.72 16.72 -8.80
CA PRO A 210 43.35 17.02 -10.19
C PRO A 210 44.05 16.15 -11.24
N MET A 211 45.16 15.48 -10.91
CA MET A 211 45.92 14.60 -11.82
C MET A 211 45.62 13.10 -11.61
N GLU A 212 44.75 12.75 -10.65
CA GLU A 212 44.38 11.36 -10.39
C GLU A 212 43.44 10.83 -11.51
N PRO A 213 43.79 9.71 -12.18
CA PRO A 213 42.94 9.11 -13.22
C PRO A 213 41.65 8.48 -12.64
N PRO A 214 40.66 8.09 -13.48
CA PRO A 214 39.47 7.38 -13.02
C PRO A 214 39.81 6.09 -12.26
N LYS A 215 39.22 5.91 -11.07
CA LYS A 215 39.53 4.79 -10.15
C LYS A 215 38.94 3.44 -10.57
N PHE A 216 37.84 3.46 -11.29
CA PHE A 216 37.08 2.27 -11.69
C PHE A 216 36.89 2.29 -13.20
N GLN A 217 36.91 1.10 -13.80
CA GLN A 217 36.53 0.91 -15.20
C GLN A 217 35.01 0.93 -15.37
#